data_AF-A0A094MXI3-F1
#
_entry.id   AF-A0A094MXI3-F1
#
_cell.length_a   1.000
_cell.length_b   1.000
_cell.length_c   1.000
_cell.angle_alpha   90.00
_cell.angle_beta   90.00
_cell.angle_gamma   90.00
#
_symmetry.space_group_name_H-M   'P 1'
#
loop_
_entity.id
_entity.type
_entity.pdbx_description
1 polymer ?
#
loop_
_entity_poly.entity_id
_entity_poly.type
_entity_poly.pdbx_seq_one_letter_code
_entity_poly.pdbx_strand_id
1 'polypeptide(L)'
;RDMGQAKSKVRTLNFRKSNFQLFRELVNGLPWQTVLRGKGAEQRWKIFKDTFCRAQELLIPRCKKSGKESKRPPWLSRDLLVKLKGKKEMHRQWKQRQVSWEEYRDVAWLCRDRVRKAKACMELNLARDVKNSKKGFYRYVSQKRKVKESVPPLTSKTGKLVTTDKEKAEVLTTFFLSL
;
A
#
# COMPACT_ATOMS: atom_id res chain seq x y z
N ARG A 1 22.72 4.76 -7.21
CA ARG A 1 22.21 4.41 -5.87
C ARG A 1 20.88 3.71 -6.07
N ASP A 2 20.87 2.39 -6.02
CA ASP A 2 19.65 1.60 -6.04
C ASP A 2 18.85 1.91 -4.77
N MET A 3 17.69 2.53 -4.95
CA MET A 3 16.68 2.61 -3.91
C MET A 3 16.05 1.23 -3.80
N GLY A 4 16.78 0.30 -3.18
CA GLY A 4 16.27 -1.00 -2.79
C GLY A 4 15.00 -0.78 -1.96
N GLN A 5 13.85 -1.08 -2.56
CA GLN A 5 12.56 -0.97 -1.89
C GLN A 5 12.63 -1.71 -0.55
N ALA A 6 12.37 -1.00 0.55
CA ALA A 6 12.18 -1.63 1.86
C ALA A 6 11.00 -2.60 1.75
N LYS A 7 11.30 -3.88 1.53
CA LYS A 7 10.30 -4.95 1.47
C LYS A 7 9.69 -5.06 2.86
N SER A 8 8.37 -4.93 2.99
CA SER A 8 7.72 -5.12 4.29
C SER A 8 8.01 -6.54 4.79
N LYS A 9 8.51 -6.68 6.03
CA LYS A 9 8.69 -8.00 6.67
C LYS A 9 7.37 -8.78 6.78
N VAL A 10 6.25 -8.05 6.80
CA VAL A 10 4.89 -8.61 6.87
C VAL A 10 4.55 -9.35 5.57
N ARG A 11 4.38 -10.67 5.67
CA ARG A 11 3.82 -11.53 4.63
C ARG A 11 2.30 -11.57 4.80
N THR A 12 1.56 -11.55 3.70
CA THR A 12 0.09 -11.63 3.71
C THR A 12 -0.36 -12.71 2.75
N LEU A 13 -1.49 -13.35 3.02
CA LEU A 13 -2.05 -14.41 2.20
C LEU A 13 -2.60 -13.82 0.88
N ASN A 14 -2.23 -14.44 -0.25
CA ASN A 14 -2.63 -14.00 -1.58
C ASN A 14 -3.84 -14.79 -2.10
N PHE A 15 -5.03 -14.38 -1.67
CA PHE A 15 -6.29 -15.02 -2.08
C PHE A 15 -6.57 -14.93 -3.59
N ARG A 16 -5.96 -14.00 -4.32
CA ARG A 16 -6.16 -13.89 -5.78
C ARG A 16 -5.48 -15.03 -6.54
N LYS A 17 -4.45 -15.64 -5.96
CA LYS A 17 -3.68 -16.73 -6.58
C LYS A 17 -3.92 -18.09 -5.94
N SER A 18 -4.85 -18.20 -4.99
CA SER A 18 -5.16 -19.48 -4.35
C SER A 18 -6.07 -20.33 -5.22
N ASN A 19 -5.83 -21.65 -5.18
CA ASN A 19 -6.75 -22.62 -5.77
C ASN A 19 -7.84 -22.95 -4.74
N PHE A 20 -8.99 -22.28 -4.87
CA PHE A 20 -10.13 -22.49 -3.97
C PHE A 20 -10.79 -23.85 -4.12
N GLN A 21 -10.65 -24.50 -5.28
CA GLN A 21 -11.21 -25.82 -5.53
C GLN A 21 -10.51 -26.86 -4.65
N LEU A 22 -9.17 -26.89 -4.68
CA LEU A 22 -8.37 -27.76 -3.81
C LEU A 22 -8.57 -27.43 -2.32
N PHE A 23 -8.78 -26.16 -1.98
CA PHE A 23 -9.07 -25.76 -0.60
C PHE A 23 -10.40 -26.34 -0.11
N ARG A 24 -11.43 -26.28 -0.95
CA ARG A 24 -12.75 -26.84 -0.64
C ARG A 24 -12.70 -28.35 -0.53
N GLU A 25 -11.97 -29.02 -1.42
CA GLU A 25 -11.78 -30.47 -1.39
C GLU A 25 -11.05 -30.92 -0.12
N LEU A 26 -9.98 -30.22 0.27
CA LEU A 26 -9.22 -30.55 1.48
C LEU A 26 -10.03 -30.35 2.77
N VAL A 27 -10.84 -29.30 2.84
CA VAL A 27 -11.71 -29.03 3.99
C VAL A 27 -12.90 -29.99 4.03
N ASN A 28 -13.52 -30.29 2.88
CA ASN A 28 -14.70 -31.17 2.82
C ASN A 28 -14.37 -32.66 2.88
N GLY A 29 -13.16 -33.06 2.47
CA GLY A 29 -12.70 -34.44 2.50
C GLY A 29 -12.39 -34.97 3.90
N LEU A 30 -12.42 -34.12 4.92
CA LEU A 30 -12.19 -34.52 6.31
C LEU A 30 -13.46 -35.11 6.94
N PRO A 31 -13.37 -36.24 7.66
CA PRO A 31 -14.50 -36.88 8.32
C PRO A 31 -14.87 -36.11 9.60
N TRP A 32 -15.46 -34.92 9.44
CA TRP A 32 -15.80 -34.01 10.54
C TRP A 32 -16.64 -34.67 11.63
N GLN A 33 -17.56 -35.56 11.25
CA GLN A 33 -18.38 -36.29 12.22
C GLN A 33 -17.54 -37.13 13.19
N THR A 34 -16.45 -37.74 12.72
CA THR A 34 -15.55 -38.54 13.55
C THR A 34 -14.62 -37.65 14.36
N VAL A 35 -14.06 -36.61 13.75
CA VAL A 35 -13.09 -35.69 14.38
C VAL A 35 -13.72 -34.87 15.51
N LEU A 36 -15.00 -34.54 15.38
CA LEU A 36 -15.75 -33.70 16.33
C LEU A 36 -16.58 -34.52 17.35
N ARG A 37 -16.67 -35.84 17.19
CA ARG A 37 -17.44 -36.73 18.08
C ARG A 37 -16.92 -36.63 19.51
N GLY A 38 -17.84 -36.54 20.48
CA GLY A 38 -17.51 -36.52 21.91
C GLY A 38 -16.87 -35.22 22.42
N LYS A 39 -16.65 -34.21 21.57
CA LYS A 39 -16.03 -32.93 21.98
C LYS A 39 -17.06 -31.87 22.32
N GLY A 40 -16.74 -30.98 23.25
CA GLY A 40 -17.55 -29.80 23.57
C GLY A 40 -17.51 -28.74 22.48
N ALA A 41 -18.46 -27.79 22.49
CA ALA A 41 -18.63 -26.78 21.43
C ALA A 41 -17.35 -25.95 21.18
N GLU A 42 -16.68 -25.48 22.24
CA GLU A 42 -15.44 -24.72 22.12
C GLU A 42 -14.29 -25.52 21.51
N GLN A 43 -14.16 -26.80 21.91
CA GLN A 43 -13.15 -27.70 21.37
C GLN A 43 -13.40 -27.99 19.89
N ARG A 44 -14.66 -28.20 19.50
CA ARG A 44 -15.04 -28.38 18.09
C ARG A 44 -14.67 -27.14 17.27
N TRP A 45 -14.97 -25.94 17.78
CA TRP A 45 -14.60 -24.69 17.11
C TRP A 45 -13.09 -24.50 17.00
N LYS A 46 -12.33 -24.85 18.03
CA LYS A 46 -10.86 -24.78 18.01
C LYS A 46 -10.26 -25.70 16.96
N ILE A 47 -10.76 -26.94 16.85
CA ILE A 47 -10.30 -27.92 15.86
C ILE A 47 -10.63 -27.45 14.45
N PHE A 48 -11.86 -26.99 14.23
CA PHE A 48 -12.26 -26.43 12.94
C PHE A 48 -11.33 -25.28 12.50
N LYS A 49 -11.10 -24.32 13.40
CA LYS A 49 -10.20 -23.18 13.12
C LYS A 49 -8.77 -23.63 12.82
N ASP A 50 -8.22 -24.55 13.59
CA ASP A 50 -6.85 -25.04 13.37
C ASP A 50 -6.72 -25.72 12.00
N THR A 51 -7.64 -26.63 11.66
CA THR A 51 -7.64 -27.29 10.36
C THR A 51 -7.83 -26.31 9.21
N PHE A 52 -8.74 -25.35 9.34
CA PHE A 52 -8.97 -24.31 8.33
C PHE A 52 -7.72 -23.45 8.11
N CYS A 53 -7.08 -23.00 9.21
CA CYS A 53 -5.84 -22.24 9.14
C CYS A 53 -4.71 -23.05 8.49
N ARG A 54 -4.58 -24.35 8.80
CA ARG A 54 -3.58 -25.23 8.15
C ARG A 54 -3.84 -25.38 6.65
N ALA A 55 -5.09 -25.61 6.26
CA ALA A 55 -5.49 -25.65 4.84
C ALA A 55 -5.14 -24.33 4.13
N GLN A 56 -5.34 -23.20 4.83
CA GLN A 56 -5.04 -21.87 4.33
C GLN A 56 -3.53 -21.65 4.15
N GLU A 57 -2.71 -22.15 5.07
CA GLU A 57 -1.25 -22.07 4.97
C GLU A 57 -0.68 -22.93 3.84
N LEU A 58 -1.26 -24.10 3.59
CA LEU A 58 -0.83 -25.02 2.53
C LEU A 58 -1.18 -24.50 1.13
N LEU A 59 -2.39 -23.95 0.96
CA LEU A 59 -2.96 -23.71 -0.36
C LEU A 59 -2.98 -22.23 -0.77
N ILE A 60 -2.75 -21.30 0.16
CA ILE A 60 -2.71 -19.87 -0.16
C ILE A 60 -1.27 -19.38 -0.14
N PRO A 61 -0.69 -19.06 -1.30
CA PRO A 61 0.64 -18.50 -1.37
C PRO A 61 0.75 -17.22 -0.53
N ARG A 62 1.80 -17.14 0.30
CA ARG A 62 2.11 -15.91 1.02
C ARG A 62 2.84 -14.94 0.10
N CYS A 63 2.25 -13.79 -0.16
CA CYS A 63 2.91 -12.71 -0.88
C CYS A 63 3.52 -11.70 0.11
N LYS A 64 4.64 -11.11 -0.27
CA LYS A 64 5.09 -9.87 0.37
C LYS A 64 4.10 -8.80 -0.07
N LYS A 65 3.60 -7.98 0.86
CA LYS A 65 2.92 -6.75 0.43
C LYS A 65 3.92 -5.98 -0.42
N SER A 66 3.60 -5.75 -1.69
CA SER A 66 4.35 -4.79 -2.47
C SER A 66 4.22 -3.46 -1.74
N GLY A 67 5.32 -2.97 -1.16
CA GLY A 67 5.33 -1.68 -0.49
C GLY A 67 4.74 -0.66 -1.46
N LYS A 68 3.69 0.06 -1.02
CA LYS A 68 2.88 1.02 -1.79
C LYS A 68 3.24 0.97 -3.27
N GLU A 69 2.56 0.09 -4.01
CA GLU A 69 2.61 0.07 -5.47
C GLU A 69 2.71 1.52 -5.92
N SER A 70 3.86 1.89 -6.49
CA SER A 70 4.24 3.29 -6.67
C SER A 70 3.25 3.88 -7.64
N LYS A 71 2.12 4.37 -7.10
CA LYS A 71 0.99 4.83 -7.90
C LYS A 71 1.57 5.89 -8.81
N ARG A 72 1.48 5.60 -10.09
CA ARG A 72 1.96 6.46 -11.15
C ARG A 72 1.49 7.89 -10.85
N PRO A 73 2.41 8.86 -10.71
CA PRO A 73 2.01 10.23 -10.43
C PRO A 73 1.05 10.72 -11.52
N PRO A 74 0.01 11.51 -11.19
CA PRO A 74 -1.00 11.85 -12.19
C PRO A 74 -0.46 12.72 -13.34
N TRP A 75 0.65 13.44 -13.14
CA TRP A 75 1.35 14.20 -14.20
C TRP A 75 2.20 13.32 -15.14
N LEU A 76 2.41 12.03 -14.84
CA LEU A 76 3.32 11.18 -15.60
C LEU A 76 2.57 10.51 -16.76
N SER A 77 2.60 11.09 -17.96
CA SER A 77 2.02 10.51 -19.18
C SER A 77 2.87 9.37 -19.76
N ARG A 78 2.30 8.54 -20.67
CA ARG A 78 3.01 7.35 -21.23
C ARG A 78 4.18 7.82 -22.08
N ASP A 79 3.97 8.86 -22.87
CA ASP A 79 5.00 9.54 -23.65
C ASP A 79 6.14 10.08 -22.77
N LEU A 80 5.82 10.76 -21.66
CA LEU A 80 6.83 11.29 -20.74
C LEU A 80 7.66 10.16 -20.10
N LEU A 81 7.03 9.01 -19.83
CA LEU A 81 7.72 7.83 -19.33
C LEU A 81 8.72 7.26 -20.35
N VAL A 82 8.36 7.20 -21.63
CA VAL A 82 9.28 6.75 -22.70
C VAL A 82 10.48 7.68 -22.77
N LYS A 83 10.27 9.00 -22.72
CA LYS A 83 11.35 10.01 -22.73
C LYS A 83 12.28 9.88 -21.52
N LEU A 84 11.73 9.63 -20.33
CA LEU A 84 12.53 9.38 -19.12
C LEU A 84 13.36 8.09 -19.23
N LYS A 85 12.83 7.03 -19.85
CA LYS A 85 13.59 5.81 -20.14
C LYS A 85 14.71 6.08 -21.14
N GLY A 86 14.43 6.81 -22.22
CA GLY A 86 15.43 7.22 -23.21
C GLY A 86 16.56 8.04 -22.59
N LYS A 87 16.25 9.00 -21.72
CA LYS A 87 17.28 9.73 -20.95
C LYS A 87 18.14 8.82 -20.08
N LYS A 88 17.53 7.82 -19.43
CA LYS A 88 18.27 6.86 -18.58
C LYS A 88 19.22 6.00 -19.42
N GLU A 89 18.79 5.63 -20.62
CA GLU A 89 19.60 4.88 -21.58
C GLU A 89 20.77 5.72 -22.11
N MET A 90 20.52 6.96 -22.52
CA MET A 90 21.57 7.91 -22.91
C MET A 90 22.59 8.15 -21.79
N HIS A 91 22.15 8.23 -20.53
CA HIS A 91 23.08 8.30 -19.39
C HIS A 91 23.97 7.05 -19.29
N ARG A 92 23.43 5.86 -19.59
CA ARG A 92 24.21 4.61 -19.62
C ARG A 92 25.25 4.64 -20.75
N GLN A 93 24.84 5.08 -21.94
CA GLN A 93 25.72 5.22 -23.10
C GLN A 93 26.81 6.27 -22.89
N TRP A 94 26.49 7.43 -22.30
CA TRP A 94 27.47 8.44 -21.89
C TRP A 94 28.48 7.87 -20.88
N LYS A 95 28.02 7.10 -19.88
CA LYS A 95 28.91 6.40 -18.94
C LYS A 95 29.84 5.38 -19.63
N GLN A 96 29.42 4.85 -20.77
CA GLN A 96 30.18 3.93 -21.62
C GLN A 96 30.99 4.65 -22.72
N ARG A 97 31.05 5.99 -22.69
CA ARG A 97 31.73 6.85 -23.68
C ARG A 97 31.22 6.72 -25.13
N GLN A 98 30.00 6.21 -25.32
CA GLN A 98 29.38 6.04 -26.64
C GLN A 98 28.65 7.28 -27.15
N VAL A 99 28.34 8.23 -26.25
CA VAL A 99 27.53 9.42 -26.53
C VAL A 99 28.27 10.64 -25.96
N SER A 100 28.24 11.75 -26.69
CA SER A 100 28.90 12.97 -26.24
C SER A 100 28.21 13.56 -25.01
N TRP A 101 28.94 14.32 -24.20
CA TRP A 101 28.35 15.01 -23.06
C TRP A 101 27.24 15.98 -23.48
N GLU A 102 27.40 16.64 -24.63
CA GLU A 102 26.48 17.65 -25.16
C GLU A 102 25.13 17.05 -25.54
N GLU A 103 25.13 15.93 -26.27
CA GLU A 103 23.92 15.20 -26.65
C GLU A 103 23.14 14.72 -25.42
N TYR A 104 23.85 14.17 -24.42
CA TYR A 104 23.22 13.79 -23.16
C TYR A 104 22.67 15.01 -22.41
N ARG A 105 23.41 16.11 -22.36
CA ARG A 105 23.03 17.35 -21.66
C ARG A 105 21.71 17.87 -22.21
N ASP A 106 21.57 17.96 -23.52
CA ASP A 106 20.39 18.50 -24.18
C ASP A 106 19.16 17.62 -23.97
N VAL A 107 19.30 16.30 -24.12
CA VAL A 107 18.23 15.33 -23.80
C VAL A 107 17.85 15.42 -22.33
N ALA A 108 18.83 15.57 -21.43
CA ALA A 108 18.59 15.70 -20.00
C ALA A 108 17.83 16.98 -19.64
N TRP A 109 18.15 18.10 -20.30
CA TRP A 109 17.45 19.39 -20.16
C TRP A 109 16.03 19.33 -20.69
N LEU A 110 15.82 18.85 -21.92
CA LEU A 110 14.49 18.70 -22.50
C LEU A 110 13.57 17.82 -21.65
N CYS A 111 14.11 16.73 -21.11
CA CYS A 111 13.35 15.88 -20.18
C CYS A 111 12.99 16.62 -18.87
N ARG A 112 13.91 17.41 -18.31
CA ARG A 112 13.64 18.20 -17.10
C ARG A 112 12.54 19.24 -17.36
N ASP A 113 12.61 19.94 -18.49
CA ASP A 113 11.61 20.92 -18.88
C ASP A 113 10.23 20.28 -19.07
N ARG A 114 10.15 19.17 -19.81
CA ARG A 114 8.90 18.43 -20.01
C ARG A 114 8.28 17.95 -18.71
N VAL A 115 9.10 17.46 -17.76
CA VAL A 115 8.60 17.08 -16.43
C VAL A 115 8.07 18.29 -15.66
N ARG A 116 8.75 19.44 -15.74
CA ARG A 116 8.31 20.68 -15.08
C ARG A 116 6.97 21.15 -15.64
N LYS A 117 6.84 21.21 -16.97
CA LYS A 117 5.60 21.58 -17.67
C LYS A 117 4.46 20.63 -17.34
N ALA A 118 4.68 19.31 -17.37
CA ALA A 118 3.65 18.33 -17.05
C ALA A 118 3.12 18.47 -15.62
N LYS A 119 4.01 18.74 -14.64
CA LYS A 119 3.60 19.01 -13.26
C LYS A 119 2.78 20.29 -13.15
N ALA A 120 3.25 21.39 -13.74
CA ALA A 120 2.56 22.67 -13.73
C ALA A 120 1.16 22.57 -14.38
N CYS A 121 1.06 21.91 -15.54
CA CYS A 121 -0.23 21.67 -16.20
C CYS A 121 -1.20 20.87 -15.32
N MET A 122 -0.73 19.81 -14.66
CA MET A 122 -1.58 19.03 -13.75
C MET A 122 -2.06 19.88 -12.55
N GLU A 123 -1.19 20.68 -11.95
CA GLU A 123 -1.52 21.55 -10.82
C GLU A 123 -2.50 22.66 -11.23
N LEU A 124 -2.32 23.26 -12.40
CA LEU A 124 -3.26 24.23 -12.97
C LEU A 124 -4.63 23.62 -13.21
N ASN A 125 -4.69 22.41 -13.77
CA ASN A 125 -5.97 21.71 -13.95
C ASN A 125 -6.65 21.42 -12.62
N LEU A 126 -5.90 20.98 -11.60
CA LEU A 126 -6.44 20.80 -10.25
C LEU A 126 -6.98 22.08 -9.63
N ALA A 127 -6.32 23.22 -9.86
CA ALA A 127 -6.76 24.53 -9.37
C ALA A 127 -8.02 25.02 -10.09
N ARG A 128 -8.11 24.83 -11.41
CA ARG A 128 -9.30 25.17 -12.22
C ARG A 128 -10.51 24.32 -11.82
N ASP A 129 -10.30 23.04 -11.57
CA ASP A 129 -11.36 22.09 -11.25
C ASP A 129 -11.79 22.10 -9.77
N VAL A 130 -11.32 23.04 -8.93
CA VAL A 130 -11.69 23.10 -7.51
C VAL A 130 -13.21 23.18 -7.32
N LYS A 131 -13.91 23.93 -8.18
CA LYS A 131 -15.37 24.07 -8.11
C LYS A 131 -16.11 22.75 -8.33
N ASN A 132 -15.61 21.93 -9.26
CA ASN A 132 -16.21 20.66 -9.65
C ASN A 132 -15.71 19.48 -8.80
N SER A 133 -14.48 19.55 -8.28
CA SER A 133 -13.80 18.44 -7.60
C SER A 133 -12.94 18.92 -6.42
N LYS A 134 -13.59 19.49 -5.39
CA LYS A 134 -12.94 19.90 -4.13
C LYS A 134 -12.09 18.78 -3.53
N LYS A 135 -12.58 17.52 -3.57
CA LYS A 135 -11.88 16.33 -3.04
C LYS A 135 -10.54 16.07 -3.72
N GLY A 136 -10.42 16.31 -5.04
CA GLY A 136 -9.18 16.11 -5.79
C GLY A 136 -8.07 17.06 -5.34
N PHE A 137 -8.43 18.34 -5.16
CA PHE A 137 -7.53 19.39 -4.70
C PHE A 137 -7.01 19.15 -3.27
N TYR A 138 -7.92 18.94 -2.30
CA TYR A 138 -7.50 18.70 -0.91
C TYR A 138 -6.69 17.39 -0.74
N ARG A 139 -6.97 16.37 -1.56
CA ARG A 139 -6.14 15.16 -1.63
C ARG A 139 -4.72 15.47 -2.13
N TYR A 140 -4.58 16.34 -3.12
CA TYR A 140 -3.26 16.76 -3.61
C TYR A 140 -2.48 17.54 -2.54
N VAL A 141 -3.13 18.53 -1.91
CA VAL A 141 -2.54 19.33 -0.83
C VAL A 141 -2.10 18.45 0.33
N SER A 142 -2.97 17.58 0.83
CA SER A 142 -2.64 16.64 1.92
C SER A 142 -1.52 15.65 1.55
N GLN A 143 -1.39 15.25 0.28
CA GLN A 143 -0.27 14.43 -0.18
C GLN A 143 1.06 15.20 -0.20
N LYS A 144 1.04 16.51 -0.41
CA LYS A 144 2.24 17.37 -0.44
C LYS A 144 2.69 17.84 0.94
N ARG A 145 1.78 17.88 1.92
CA ARG A 145 2.12 18.19 3.31
C ARG A 145 3.12 17.15 3.84
N LYS A 146 4.25 17.62 4.37
CA LYS A 146 5.29 16.76 4.96
C LYS A 146 4.81 16.08 6.25
N VAL A 147 4.02 16.81 7.05
CA VAL A 147 3.35 16.31 8.24
C VAL A 147 1.96 15.85 7.82
N LYS A 148 1.69 14.56 8.03
CA LYS A 148 0.32 14.08 8.01
C LYS A 148 -0.23 14.39 9.40
N GLU A 149 -1.22 15.28 9.50
CA GLU A 149 -1.99 15.42 10.74
C GLU A 149 -2.53 14.03 11.09
N SER A 150 -1.89 13.40 12.06
CA SER A 150 -2.43 12.23 12.74
C SER A 150 -3.24 12.74 13.90
N VAL A 151 -4.35 12.08 14.17
CA VAL A 151 -5.04 12.24 15.45
C VAL A 151 -3.98 12.03 16.54
N PRO A 152 -3.74 13.02 17.42
CA PRO A 152 -2.78 12.86 18.51
C PRO A 152 -3.18 11.63 19.34
N PRO A 153 -2.22 10.88 19.88
CA PRO A 153 -2.55 9.75 20.74
C PRO A 153 -3.45 10.22 21.89
N LEU A 154 -4.49 9.44 22.18
CA LEU A 154 -5.44 9.76 23.25
C LEU A 154 -4.67 9.86 24.59
N THR A 155 -4.99 10.90 25.35
CA THR A 155 -4.54 11.08 26.72
C THR A 155 -5.66 10.68 27.67
N SER A 156 -5.34 9.92 28.71
CA SER A 156 -6.31 9.64 29.78
C SER A 156 -6.60 10.89 30.59
N LYS A 157 -7.65 10.87 31.43
CA LYS A 157 -7.95 11.95 32.41
C LYS A 157 -6.76 12.26 33.34
N THR A 158 -5.84 11.31 33.49
CA THR A 158 -4.60 11.41 34.29
C THR A 158 -3.41 11.96 33.50
N GLY A 159 -3.60 12.37 32.24
CA GLY A 159 -2.55 12.96 31.40
C GLY A 159 -1.55 11.96 30.79
N LYS A 160 -1.75 10.65 30.98
CA LYS A 160 -0.86 9.61 30.42
C LYS A 160 -1.27 9.23 28.99
N LEU A 161 -0.28 8.96 28.14
CA LEU A 161 -0.47 8.46 26.77
C LEU A 161 -1.05 7.05 26.77
N VAL A 162 -2.17 6.86 26.08
CA VAL A 162 -2.85 5.57 25.99
C VAL A 162 -2.24 4.73 24.87
N THR A 163 -1.72 3.54 25.22
CA THR A 163 -1.03 2.67 24.26
C THR A 163 -1.87 1.47 23.84
N THR A 164 -2.69 0.93 24.74
CA THR A 164 -3.48 -0.30 24.52
C THR A 164 -4.84 0.00 23.89
N ASP A 165 -5.29 -0.82 22.95
CA ASP A 165 -6.57 -0.60 22.26
C ASP A 165 -7.79 -0.70 23.20
N LYS A 166 -7.71 -1.51 24.26
CA LYS A 166 -8.71 -1.58 25.33
C LYS A 166 -8.86 -0.24 26.06
N GLU A 167 -7.74 0.34 26.48
CA GLU A 167 -7.71 1.62 27.18
C GLU A 167 -8.24 2.77 26.30
N LYS A 168 -7.92 2.75 25.00
CA LYS A 168 -8.47 3.74 24.04
C LYS A 168 -9.99 3.65 23.95
N ALA A 169 -10.53 2.44 23.93
CA ALA A 169 -11.97 2.22 23.90
C ALA A 169 -12.65 2.73 25.18
N GLU A 170 -12.05 2.49 26.36
CA GLU A 170 -12.57 2.97 27.65
C GLU A 170 -12.55 4.51 27.75
N VAL A 171 -11.47 5.17 27.31
CA VAL A 171 -11.40 6.64 27.27
C VAL A 171 -12.46 7.24 26.33
N LEU A 172 -12.67 6.64 25.16
CA LEU A 172 -13.72 7.10 24.24
C LEU A 172 -15.11 6.85 24.82
N THR A 173 -15.33 5.68 25.40
CA THR A 173 -16.63 5.29 26.00
C THR A 173 -16.99 6.25 27.13
N THR A 174 -16.04 6.53 28.04
CA THR A 174 -16.26 7.48 29.13
C THR A 174 -16.50 8.91 28.64
N PHE A 175 -15.85 9.35 27.55
CA PHE A 175 -16.08 10.68 26.98
C PHE A 175 -17.50 10.82 26.40
N PHE A 176 -17.97 9.83 25.64
CA PHE A 176 -19.32 9.84 25.05
C PHE A 176 -20.45 9.61 26.07
N LEU A 177 -20.17 8.92 27.18
CA LEU A 177 -21.14 8.76 28.28
C LEU A 177 -21.20 9.99 29.20
N SER A 178 -20.23 10.89 29.13
CA SER A 178 -20.22 12.16 29.86
C SER A 178 -20.76 13.35 29.05
N LEU A 179 -21.21 13.10 27.83
CA LEU A 179 -21.89 14.03 26.91
C LEU A 179 -23.40 13.96 27.13
#